data_AF-A0A414S3I8-F1
#
_entry.id   AF-A0A414S3I8-F1
#
_cell.length_a   1.000
_cell.length_b   1.000
_cell.length_c   1.000
_cell.angle_alpha   90.00
_cell.angle_beta   90.00
_cell.angle_gamma   90.00
#
_symmetry.space_group_name_H-M   'P 1'
#
loop_
_entity.id
_entity.type
_entity.pdbx_description
1 polymer ?
#
loop_
_entity_poly.entity_id
_entity_poly.type
_entity_poly.pdbx_seq_one_letter_code
_entity_poly.pdbx_strand_id
1 'polypeptide(L)'
;MINVEKKNPYKFTLGFDKTKPTHVRAAEILNSVRDKADLIASAVVAHIDGGSTEKGAVLNQEALQIMMLELVKQEVEKAMQNYSSKQENVQVEEEIEKQKVSEFVLAPEVAKSVRDAMSAFRNR
;
A
#
# COMPACT_ATOMS: atom_id res chain seq x y z
N MET A 1 -22.67 -13.12 50.18
CA MET A 1 -23.35 -12.92 48.88
C MET A 1 -24.40 -14.00 48.77
N ILE A 2 -25.68 -13.64 48.67
CA ILE A 2 -26.76 -14.63 48.53
C ILE A 2 -26.74 -15.03 47.07
N ASN A 3 -26.27 -16.24 46.75
CA ASN A 3 -26.41 -16.81 45.41
C ASN A 3 -27.91 -17.05 45.20
N VAL A 4 -28.59 -16.08 44.58
CA VAL A 4 -29.96 -16.29 44.12
C VAL A 4 -29.84 -17.17 42.89
N GLU A 5 -29.77 -18.47 43.11
CA GLU A 5 -29.82 -19.44 42.03
C GLU A 5 -31.15 -19.24 41.28
N LYS A 6 -31.02 -18.89 40.00
CA LYS A 6 -32.17 -18.67 39.13
C LYS A 6 -32.92 -20.00 39.05
N LYS A 7 -34.21 -20.00 39.44
CA LYS A 7 -35.07 -21.21 39.46
C LYS A 7 -35.06 -22.02 38.17
N ASN A 8 -34.71 -21.40 37.05
CA ASN A 8 -34.38 -22.10 35.81
C ASN A 8 -33.22 -21.37 35.09
N PRO A 9 -31.99 -21.92 35.14
CA PRO A 9 -30.82 -21.27 34.56
C PRO A 9 -30.86 -21.21 33.02
N TYR A 10 -31.57 -22.14 32.37
CA TYR A 10 -31.62 -22.25 30.91
C TYR A 10 -32.82 -21.53 30.27
N LYS A 11 -33.65 -20.85 31.08
CA LYS A 11 -34.79 -20.08 30.58
C LYS A 11 -34.48 -18.58 30.64
N PHE A 12 -34.64 -17.94 29.48
CA PHE A 12 -34.45 -16.51 29.30
C PHE A 12 -35.70 -15.89 28.67
N THR A 13 -35.96 -14.63 28.98
CA THR A 13 -36.99 -13.82 28.34
C THR A 13 -36.30 -12.56 27.84
N LEU A 14 -36.42 -12.29 26.54
CA LEU A 14 -35.77 -11.19 25.86
C LEU A 14 -36.85 -10.31 25.23
N GLY A 15 -36.79 -9.01 25.48
CA GLY A 15 -37.64 -8.00 24.85
C GLY A 15 -36.83 -7.14 23.89
N PHE A 16 -37.30 -6.98 22.66
CA PHE A 16 -36.70 -6.09 21.67
C PHE A 16 -37.38 -4.73 21.66
N ASP A 17 -36.59 -3.66 21.72
CA ASP A 17 -37.07 -2.28 21.64
C ASP A 17 -37.31 -1.89 20.18
N LYS A 18 -38.58 -1.70 19.82
CA LYS A 18 -39.00 -1.34 18.45
C LYS A 18 -38.47 0.00 17.96
N THR A 19 -37.95 0.85 18.85
CA THR A 19 -37.37 2.15 18.45
C THR A 19 -35.92 2.03 17.99
N LYS A 20 -35.24 0.92 18.32
CA LYS A 20 -33.84 0.68 17.95
C LYS A 20 -33.76 -0.13 16.66
N PRO A 21 -33.15 0.40 15.58
CA PRO A 21 -33.05 -0.32 14.31
C PRO A 21 -32.37 -1.69 14.42
N THR A 22 -31.35 -1.80 15.29
CA THR A 22 -30.65 -3.06 15.54
C THR A 22 -31.54 -4.11 16.21
N HIS A 23 -32.45 -3.70 17.10
CA HIS A 23 -33.40 -4.60 17.75
C HIS A 23 -34.50 -5.04 16.78
N VAL A 24 -35.00 -4.13 15.95
CA VAL A 24 -35.97 -4.47 14.88
C VAL A 24 -35.35 -5.49 13.94
N ARG A 25 -34.12 -5.25 13.49
CA ARG A 25 -33.40 -6.19 12.61
C ARG A 25 -33.17 -7.55 13.27
N ALA A 26 -32.78 -7.57 14.55
CA ALA A 26 -32.63 -8.83 15.29
C ALA A 26 -33.95 -9.60 15.39
N ALA A 27 -35.07 -8.90 15.65
CA ALA A 27 -36.39 -9.50 15.71
C ALA A 27 -36.83 -10.07 14.34
N GLU A 28 -36.58 -9.36 13.23
CA GLU A 28 -36.84 -9.86 11.87
C GLU A 28 -36.11 -11.17 11.59
N ILE A 29 -34.81 -11.22 11.89
CA ILE A 29 -33.99 -12.41 11.69
C ILE A 29 -34.53 -13.57 12.53
N LEU A 30 -34.78 -13.35 13.82
CA LEU A 30 -35.29 -14.39 14.72
C LEU A 30 -36.68 -14.90 14.30
N ASN A 31 -37.55 -14.02 13.81
CA ASN A 31 -38.87 -14.40 13.32
C ASN A 31 -38.82 -15.20 12.01
N SER A 32 -37.76 -15.05 11.21
CA SER A 32 -37.56 -15.80 9.96
C SER A 32 -37.05 -17.23 10.16
N VAL A 33 -36.50 -17.55 11.34
CA VAL A 33 -35.89 -18.86 11.62
C VAL A 33 -36.79 -19.76 12.46
N ARG A 34 -36.71 -21.07 12.19
CA ARG A 34 -37.48 -22.10 12.89
C ARG A 34 -36.97 -22.31 14.32
N ASP A 35 -35.65 -22.47 14.48
CA ASP A 35 -35.01 -22.62 15.79
C ASP A 35 -34.26 -21.34 16.19
N LYS A 36 -34.90 -20.55 17.05
CA LYS A 36 -34.34 -19.29 17.57
C LYS A 36 -33.31 -19.54 18.66
N ALA A 37 -33.49 -20.59 19.45
CA ALA A 37 -32.63 -20.87 20.58
C ALA A 37 -31.24 -21.28 20.10
N ASP A 38 -31.18 -22.15 19.08
CA ASP A 38 -29.93 -22.61 18.49
C ASP A 38 -29.17 -21.48 17.79
N LEU A 39 -29.87 -20.61 17.04
CA LEU A 39 -29.26 -19.44 16.41
C LEU A 39 -28.69 -18.47 17.45
N ILE A 40 -29.45 -18.17 18.52
CA ILE A 40 -28.99 -17.27 19.59
C ILE A 40 -27.78 -17.88 20.31
N ALA A 41 -27.84 -19.16 20.67
CA ALA A 41 -26.74 -19.85 21.34
C ALA A 41 -25.46 -19.81 20.48
N SER A 42 -25.58 -20.18 19.20
CA SER A 42 -24.48 -20.16 18.24
C SER A 42 -23.88 -18.76 18.08
N ALA A 43 -24.74 -17.73 17.92
CA ALA A 43 -24.28 -16.35 17.76
C ALA A 43 -23.58 -15.81 19.02
N VAL A 44 -24.08 -16.14 20.22
CA VAL A 44 -23.47 -15.71 21.49
C VAL A 44 -22.12 -16.39 21.71
N VAL A 45 -22.05 -17.71 21.51
CA VAL A 45 -20.79 -18.47 21.60
C VAL A 45 -19.79 -17.95 20.57
N ALA A 46 -20.20 -17.76 19.32
CA ALA A 46 -19.33 -17.21 18.28
C ALA A 46 -18.87 -15.78 18.57
N HIS A 47 -19.67 -14.96 19.25
CA HIS A 47 -19.29 -13.59 19.58
C HIS A 47 -18.35 -13.48 20.80
N ILE A 48 -18.53 -14.36 21.79
CA ILE A 48 -17.76 -14.35 23.05
C ILE A 48 -16.51 -15.22 22.94
N ASP A 49 -16.65 -16.46 22.51
CA ASP A 49 -15.56 -17.45 22.45
C ASP A 49 -14.84 -17.40 21.09
N GLY A 50 -15.59 -17.11 20.02
CA GLY A 50 -15.07 -16.88 18.67
C GLY A 50 -14.55 -15.45 18.51
N GLY A 51 -13.61 -15.05 19.37
CA GLY A 51 -13.03 -13.70 19.41
C GLY A 51 -12.83 -13.12 18.02
N SER A 52 -13.48 -11.99 17.77
CA SER A 52 -13.30 -11.23 16.53
C SER A 52 -13.44 -12.08 15.26
N THR A 53 -14.64 -12.60 14.97
CA THR A 53 -15.07 -12.56 13.56
C THR A 53 -15.48 -11.13 13.20
N GLU A 54 -14.52 -10.22 13.36
CA GLU A 54 -14.35 -9.20 12.34
C GLU A 54 -14.45 -9.98 11.04
N LYS A 55 -15.29 -9.50 10.14
CA LYS A 55 -15.23 -9.87 8.73
C LYS A 55 -13.90 -9.38 8.13
N GLY A 56 -12.78 -9.50 8.84
CA GLY A 56 -11.47 -9.62 8.24
C GLY A 56 -11.54 -10.92 7.48
N ALA A 57 -11.60 -10.81 6.16
CA ALA A 57 -11.39 -11.92 5.26
C ALA A 57 -10.32 -12.83 5.89
N VAL A 58 -10.63 -14.12 6.04
CA VAL A 58 -9.59 -15.11 6.25
C VAL A 58 -8.77 -15.05 4.97
N LEU A 59 -7.82 -14.12 4.93
CA LEU A 59 -6.97 -13.89 3.78
C LEU A 59 -6.16 -15.16 3.69
N ASN A 60 -6.49 -15.99 2.69
CA ASN A 60 -5.77 -17.21 2.43
C ASN A 60 -4.28 -16.83 2.34
N GLN A 61 -3.49 -17.34 3.27
CA GLN A 61 -2.06 -17.04 3.37
C GLN A 61 -1.35 -17.31 2.04
N GLU A 62 -1.80 -18.32 1.30
CA GLU A 62 -1.30 -18.65 -0.04
C GLU A 62 -1.65 -17.57 -1.07
N ALA A 63 -2.89 -17.06 -1.06
CA ALA A 63 -3.30 -15.97 -1.95
C ALA A 63 -2.53 -14.67 -1.65
N LEU A 64 -2.25 -14.39 -0.38
CA LEU A 64 -1.41 -13.26 0.02
C LEU A 64 0.04 -13.42 -0.42
N GLN A 65 0.61 -14.62 -0.30
CA GLN A 65 1.96 -14.91 -0.77
C GLN A 65 2.08 -14.73 -2.29
N ILE A 66 1.09 -15.22 -3.06
CA ILE A 66 1.04 -15.04 -4.51
C ILE A 66 0.97 -13.56 -4.88
N MET A 67 0.10 -12.80 -4.20
CA MET A 67 -0.04 -11.36 -4.44
C MET A 67 1.25 -10.59 -4.12
N MET A 68 1.89 -10.89 -2.98
CA MET A 68 3.16 -10.24 -2.60
C MET A 68 4.27 -10.56 -3.59
N LEU A 69 4.38 -11.81 -4.05
CA LEU A 69 5.40 -12.21 -5.02
C LEU A 69 5.24 -11.45 -6.34
N GLU A 70 4.01 -11.31 -6.83
CA GLU A 70 3.70 -10.57 -8.05
C GLU A 70 4.03 -9.08 -7.91
N LEU A 71 3.69 -8.45 -6.78
CA LEU A 71 4.04 -7.05 -6.51
C LEU A 71 5.55 -6.82 -6.47
N VAL A 72 6.30 -7.72 -5.82
CA VAL A 72 7.77 -7.65 -5.77
C VAL A 72 8.35 -7.79 -7.18
N LYS A 73 7.85 -8.72 -7.98
CA LYS A 73 8.29 -8.93 -9.36
C LYS A 73 8.07 -7.67 -10.20
N GLN A 74 6.89 -7.06 -10.11
CA GLN A 74 6.56 -5.82 -10.83
C GLN A 74 7.46 -4.65 -10.41
N GLU A 75 7.74 -4.49 -9.12
CA GLU A 75 8.62 -3.42 -8.64
C GLU A 75 10.07 -3.62 -9.10
N VAL A 76 10.56 -4.87 -9.12
CA VAL A 76 11.90 -5.21 -9.65
C VAL A 76 11.99 -4.94 -11.15
N GLU A 77 11.01 -5.38 -11.94
CA GLU A 77 10.98 -5.11 -13.38
C GLU A 77 10.95 -3.61 -13.67
N LYS A 78 10.14 -2.84 -12.93
CA LYS A 78 10.09 -1.38 -13.01
C LYS A 78 11.42 -0.73 -12.63
N ALA A 79 12.08 -1.21 -11.58
CA ALA A 79 13.41 -0.73 -11.20
C ALA A 79 14.43 -0.99 -12.31
N MET A 80 14.45 -2.21 -12.89
CA MET A 80 15.36 -2.57 -13.98
C MET A 80 15.12 -1.73 -15.25
N GLN A 81 13.87 -1.47 -15.62
CA GLN A 81 13.55 -0.57 -16.72
C GLN A 81 14.06 0.84 -16.45
N ASN A 82 13.87 1.37 -15.23
CA ASN A 82 14.37 2.69 -14.85
C ASN A 82 15.90 2.78 -14.87
N TYR A 83 16.63 1.69 -14.57
CA TYR A 83 18.09 1.63 -14.74
C TYR A 83 18.49 1.61 -16.22
N SER A 84 17.80 0.84 -17.06
CA SER A 84 18.05 0.78 -18.51
C SER A 84 17.82 2.12 -19.19
N SER A 85 16.72 2.81 -18.89
CA SER A 85 16.40 4.12 -19.46
C SER A 85 17.33 5.25 -18.98
N LYS A 86 17.97 5.07 -17.81
CA LYS A 86 19.02 5.99 -17.33
C LYS A 86 20.36 5.76 -18.02
N GLN A 87 20.72 4.52 -18.31
CA GLN A 87 21.96 4.24 -19.05
C GLN A 87 21.90 4.74 -20.49
N GLU A 88 20.72 4.69 -21.12
CA GLU A 88 20.50 5.22 -22.48
C GLU A 88 20.60 6.76 -22.51
N ASN A 89 20.07 7.48 -21.50
CA ASN A 89 20.24 8.93 -21.40
C ASN A 89 21.68 9.36 -21.09
N VAL A 90 22.43 8.60 -20.27
CA VAL A 90 23.83 8.94 -19.94
C VAL A 90 24.75 8.77 -21.15
N GLN A 91 24.49 7.79 -22.03
CA GLN A 91 25.26 7.64 -23.28
C GLN A 91 24.97 8.77 -24.28
N VAL A 92 23.71 9.20 -24.41
CA VAL A 92 23.33 10.31 -25.31
C VAL A 92 23.83 11.66 -24.79
N GLU A 93 23.82 11.91 -23.47
CA GLU A 93 24.34 13.17 -22.91
C GLU A 93 25.88 13.26 -22.98
N GLU A 94 26.62 12.17 -22.73
CA GLU A 94 28.10 12.19 -22.85
C GLU A 94 28.57 12.41 -24.30
N GLU A 95 27.84 11.93 -25.30
CA GLU A 95 28.23 12.05 -26.71
C GLU A 95 27.99 13.48 -27.24
N ILE A 96 26.92 14.14 -26.79
CA ILE A 96 26.64 15.56 -27.12
C ILE A 96 27.67 16.50 -26.48
N GLU A 97 28.12 16.21 -25.25
CA GLU A 97 29.10 17.05 -24.56
C GLU A 97 30.51 16.93 -25.16
N LYS A 98 30.92 15.72 -25.60
CA LYS A 98 32.22 15.50 -26.27
C LYS A 98 32.28 16.13 -27.67
N GLN A 99 31.18 16.14 -28.43
CA GLN A 99 31.16 16.80 -29.75
C GLN A 99 31.19 18.34 -29.64
N LYS A 100 30.61 18.93 -28.59
CA LYS A 100 30.58 20.39 -28.43
C LYS A 100 31.95 20.99 -28.05
N VAL A 101 32.84 20.20 -27.45
CA VAL A 101 34.21 20.64 -27.11
C VAL A 101 35.15 20.58 -28.32
N SER A 102 34.87 19.72 -29.30
CA SER A 102 35.69 19.54 -30.50
C SER A 102 35.55 20.66 -31.56
N GLU A 103 34.56 21.54 -31.47
CA GLU A 103 34.33 22.60 -32.47
C GLU A 103 34.94 23.96 -32.09
N PHE A 104 35.66 24.06 -30.96
CA PHE A 104 36.42 25.28 -30.68
C PHE A 104 37.81 25.23 -31.34
N VAL A 105 37.82 25.15 -32.68
CA VAL A 105 39.00 25.50 -33.48
C VAL A 105 39.13 27.02 -33.37
N LEU A 106 39.86 27.47 -32.34
CA LEU A 106 40.23 28.87 -32.17
C LEU A 106 40.81 29.39 -33.48
N ALA A 107 40.08 30.27 -34.15
CA ALA A 107 40.52 30.86 -35.40
C ALA A 107 41.93 31.44 -35.21
N PRO A 108 42.87 31.21 -36.15
CA PRO A 108 44.28 31.56 -35.96
C PRO A 108 44.53 33.05 -35.66
N GLU A 109 43.62 33.94 -36.07
CA GLU A 109 43.66 35.37 -35.71
C GLU A 109 43.39 35.61 -34.21
N VAL A 110 42.44 34.90 -33.62
CA VAL A 110 42.09 35.02 -32.19
C VAL A 110 43.26 34.52 -31.33
N ALA A 111 43.89 33.41 -31.73
CA ALA A 111 45.07 32.89 -31.06
C ALA A 111 46.26 33.88 -31.09
N LYS A 112 46.43 34.61 -32.20
CA LYS A 112 47.46 35.65 -32.35
C LYS A 112 47.17 36.86 -31.46
N SER A 113 45.92 37.33 -31.43
CA SER A 113 45.50 38.46 -30.58
C SER A 113 45.71 38.18 -29.09
N VAL A 114 45.40 36.97 -28.62
CA VAL A 114 45.61 36.58 -27.21
C VAL A 114 47.10 36.54 -26.88
N ARG A 115 47.93 36.01 -27.79
CA ARG A 115 49.39 35.95 -27.60
C ARG A 115 50.00 37.34 -27.52
N ASP A 116 49.57 38.26 -28.38
CA ASP A 116 50.10 39.63 -28.41
C ASP A 116 49.70 40.40 -27.14
N ALA A 117 48.46 40.26 -26.69
CA ALA A 117 48.01 40.83 -25.41
C ALA A 117 48.80 40.29 -24.22
N MET A 118 49.01 38.97 -24.14
CA MET A 118 49.80 38.31 -23.09
C MET A 118 51.30 38.65 -23.16
N SER A 119 51.81 39.05 -24.33
CA SER A 119 53.19 39.52 -24.50
C SER A 119 53.38 40.93 -23.92
N ALA A 120 52.39 41.81 -24.10
CA ALA A 120 52.43 43.19 -23.59
C ALA A 120 52.54 43.29 -22.06
N PHE A 121 52.00 42.31 -21.32
CA PHE A 121 52.13 42.24 -19.86
C PHE A 121 53.49 41.72 -19.37
N ARG A 122 54.27 41.08 -20.23
CA ARG A 122 55.50 40.38 -19.83
C ARG A 122 56.74 41.25 -19.81
N ASN A 123 56.70 42.38 -20.52
CA ASN A 123 57.83 43.30 -20.66
C ASN A 123 57.62 44.62 -19.87
N ARG A 124 56.96 44.55 -18.72
CA ARG A 124 56.91 45.65 -17.74
C ARG A 124 57.67 45.27 -16.47
#